data_AF-C4JQ89-F1
#
_entry.id   AF-C4JQ89-F1
#
_cell.length_a   1.000
_cell.length_b   1.000
_cell.length_c   1.000
_cell.angle_alpha   90.00
_cell.angle_beta   90.00
_cell.angle_gamma   90.00
#
_symmetry.space_group_name_H-M   'P 1'
#
loop_
_entity.id
_entity.type
_entity.pdbx_description
1 polymer ?
#
loop_
_entity_poly.entity_id
_entity_poly.type
_entity_poly.pdbx_seq_one_letter_code
_entity_poly.pdbx_strand_id
1 'polypeptide(L)'
;MAESKEKDSSCFFREDVDKPMLLRLPYAIRRRIYTLAGLILPSAVHITLYSSHIPGSPTAWSARDQKFKDIPGNHPVTIPNQLFYVSRAISNEAIKVFYSENIVGLDDYRGLLTLQRLSPLALRSLSSLRISVLPRRCPSFPATISEEDLCTRQHSCKLVDKNGFHVNENALCEVLVAQEWERCCTVLASHVQPGRLKISLELPVSTLALGPTIVHQISRLPTLKQCSATLTYTRDRKLQRLLEATILRVTGQVKSCTFPFNDLPAELQLKVLSHTDLSAPGSLTRINKRQFVLVPCLEMVCLGVLKNKSCHLRGVGNTYMHESNSFKQWINTLNFINKRMNVRSLVLSLHLEFSEEWTVGFLEHTPHLDEEEEKPINSKLDIPGTYRRIVESVARLKGLKDLFVHIGMEWDEEEAFLERMVMGPII
;
A
#
# COMPACT_ATOMS: atom_id res chain seq x y z
N MET A 1 -61.87 47.96 6.26
CA MET A 1 -61.56 47.39 4.93
C MET A 1 -60.09 47.02 4.93
N ALA A 2 -59.78 45.75 5.19
CA ALA A 2 -58.43 45.21 5.22
C ALA A 2 -58.38 44.11 4.15
N GLU A 3 -57.72 44.40 3.03
CA GLU A 3 -57.53 43.44 1.94
C GLU A 3 -56.36 42.50 2.27
N SER A 4 -56.71 41.24 2.49
CA SER A 4 -55.79 40.12 2.61
C SER A 4 -55.19 39.80 1.24
N LYS A 5 -53.89 40.06 1.06
CA LYS A 5 -53.11 39.52 -0.06
C LYS A 5 -52.76 38.05 0.21
N GLU A 6 -53.61 37.15 -0.24
CA GLU A 6 -53.25 35.75 -0.52
C GLU A 6 -52.14 35.75 -1.56
N LYS A 7 -50.92 35.40 -1.13
CA LYS A 7 -49.80 35.13 -2.02
C LYS A 7 -49.87 33.66 -2.44
N ASP A 8 -50.26 33.46 -3.70
CA ASP A 8 -50.18 32.22 -4.43
C ASP A 8 -48.86 31.49 -4.17
N SER A 9 -48.97 30.36 -3.47
CA SER A 9 -47.88 29.48 -3.07
C SER A 9 -47.92 28.17 -3.88
N SER A 10 -48.27 28.22 -5.17
CA SER A 10 -48.65 27.03 -5.95
C SER A 10 -47.77 26.67 -7.17
N CYS A 11 -46.56 27.24 -7.31
CA CYS A 11 -45.71 26.99 -8.50
C CYS A 11 -44.54 25.99 -8.32
N PHE A 12 -44.41 25.25 -7.22
CA PHE A 12 -43.16 24.51 -6.93
C PHE A 12 -43.02 23.05 -7.41
N PHE A 13 -43.93 22.46 -8.20
CA PHE A 13 -43.94 21.00 -8.38
C PHE A 13 -43.98 20.39 -9.80
N ARG A 14 -43.74 21.12 -10.89
CA ARG A 14 -43.94 20.54 -12.25
C ARG A 14 -42.70 20.13 -13.06
N GLU A 15 -41.47 20.30 -12.59
CA GLU A 15 -40.27 19.96 -13.40
C GLU A 15 -39.74 18.53 -13.23
N ASP A 16 -40.29 17.70 -12.33
CA ASP A 16 -39.71 16.39 -11.99
C ASP A 16 -40.37 15.17 -12.65
N VAL A 17 -41.36 15.37 -13.52
CA VAL A 17 -42.16 14.26 -14.09
C VAL A 17 -41.33 13.39 -15.05
N ASP A 18 -40.33 13.96 -15.73
CA ASP A 18 -39.53 13.25 -16.74
C ASP A 18 -38.26 12.58 -16.21
N LYS A 19 -37.94 12.73 -14.90
CA LYS A 19 -36.76 12.09 -14.32
C LYS A 19 -37.01 10.59 -14.06
N PRO A 20 -36.05 9.70 -14.40
CA PRO A 20 -36.12 8.29 -14.02
C PRO A 20 -36.41 8.12 -12.52
N MET A 21 -37.25 7.15 -12.15
CA MET A 21 -37.68 6.93 -10.76
C MET A 21 -36.52 6.89 -9.78
N LEU A 22 -35.41 6.22 -10.14
CA LEU A 22 -34.21 6.18 -9.31
C LEU A 22 -33.69 7.59 -8.96
N LEU A 23 -33.66 8.51 -9.92
CA LEU A 23 -33.14 9.87 -9.74
C LEU A 23 -34.09 10.78 -8.95
N ARG A 24 -35.37 10.41 -8.83
CA ARG A 24 -36.38 11.13 -8.02
C ARG A 24 -36.24 10.83 -6.53
N LEU A 25 -35.58 9.74 -6.16
CA LEU A 25 -35.32 9.40 -4.75
C LEU A 25 -34.31 10.39 -4.13
N PRO A 26 -34.40 10.72 -2.83
CA PRO A 26 -33.37 11.49 -2.13
C PRO A 26 -31.96 10.91 -2.30
N TYR A 27 -30.94 11.77 -2.39
CA TYR A 27 -29.55 11.34 -2.65
C TYR A 27 -29.05 10.30 -1.64
N ALA A 28 -29.39 10.42 -0.36
CA ALA A 28 -29.00 9.44 0.66
C ALA A 28 -29.54 8.02 0.35
N ILE A 29 -30.76 7.91 -0.17
CA ILE A 29 -31.36 6.64 -0.58
C ILE A 29 -30.66 6.11 -1.83
N ARG A 30 -30.43 6.97 -2.85
CA ARG A 30 -29.69 6.58 -4.06
C ARG A 30 -28.29 6.08 -3.74
N ARG A 31 -27.55 6.79 -2.87
CA ARG A 31 -26.21 6.38 -2.40
C ARG A 31 -26.24 5.01 -1.73
N ARG A 32 -27.26 4.72 -0.92
CA ARG A 32 -27.45 3.39 -0.31
C ARG A 32 -27.73 2.32 -1.36
N ILE A 33 -28.57 2.61 -2.35
CA ILE A 33 -28.80 1.72 -3.50
C ILE A 33 -27.48 1.47 -4.25
N TYR A 34 -26.69 2.50 -4.52
CA TYR A 34 -25.39 2.36 -5.19
C TYR A 34 -24.39 1.55 -4.38
N THR A 35 -24.39 1.67 -3.06
CA THR A 35 -23.58 0.83 -2.17
C THR A 35 -24.04 -0.63 -2.22
N LEU A 36 -25.34 -0.88 -2.11
CA LEU A 36 -25.93 -2.22 -2.21
C LEU A 36 -25.82 -2.83 -3.61
N ALA A 37 -25.64 -2.00 -4.64
CA ALA A 37 -25.41 -2.46 -5.99
C ALA A 37 -23.93 -2.73 -6.27
N GLY A 38 -23.02 -2.53 -5.30
CA GLY A 38 -21.58 -2.71 -5.48
C GLY A 38 -20.88 -1.61 -6.28
N LEU A 39 -21.53 -0.46 -6.48
CA LEU A 39 -20.96 0.69 -7.19
C LEU A 39 -20.08 1.54 -6.26
N ILE A 40 -20.38 1.58 -4.96
CA ILE A 40 -19.55 2.20 -3.93
C ILE A 40 -18.94 1.08 -3.11
N LEU A 41 -17.62 0.95 -3.19
CA LEU A 41 -16.84 -0.04 -2.46
C LEU A 41 -16.43 0.49 -1.07
N PRO A 42 -16.16 -0.39 -0.10
CA PRO A 42 -15.56 0.00 1.17
C PRO A 42 -14.22 0.71 0.96
N SER A 43 -13.88 1.66 1.82
CA SER A 43 -12.70 2.54 1.68
C SER A 43 -11.34 1.83 1.63
N ALA A 44 -11.26 0.56 2.06
CA ALA A 44 -10.05 -0.25 1.98
C ALA A 44 -9.82 -0.86 0.59
N VAL A 45 -10.85 -0.91 -0.25
CA VAL A 45 -10.80 -1.55 -1.57
C VAL A 45 -10.55 -0.49 -2.63
N HIS A 46 -9.53 -0.69 -3.46
CA HIS A 46 -9.28 0.12 -4.64
C HIS A 46 -9.75 -0.62 -5.88
N ILE A 47 -10.27 0.13 -6.85
CA ILE A 47 -10.67 -0.40 -8.15
C ILE A 47 -9.44 -0.37 -9.04
N THR A 48 -8.87 -1.52 -9.36
CA THR A 48 -7.76 -1.54 -10.30
C THR A 48 -8.26 -1.54 -11.74
N LEU A 49 -7.83 -0.53 -12.52
CA LEU A 49 -8.14 -0.44 -13.94
C LEU A 49 -7.12 -1.26 -14.75
N TYR A 50 -7.38 -2.55 -14.95
CA TYR A 50 -6.59 -3.37 -15.87
C TYR A 50 -7.14 -3.30 -17.30
N SER A 51 -6.25 -3.16 -18.29
CA SER A 51 -6.60 -3.14 -19.73
C SER A 51 -6.97 -4.51 -20.29
N SER A 52 -6.63 -5.59 -19.58
CA SER A 52 -6.92 -6.96 -19.98
C SER A 52 -7.89 -7.60 -19.01
N HIS A 53 -9.16 -7.65 -19.39
CA HIS A 53 -10.02 -8.73 -18.92
C HIS A 53 -9.30 -10.05 -19.19
N ILE A 54 -8.92 -10.77 -18.14
CA ILE A 54 -8.89 -12.23 -18.24
C ILE A 54 -10.37 -12.63 -18.07
N PRO A 55 -11.06 -13.06 -19.14
CA PRO A 55 -12.41 -13.56 -19.03
C PRO A 55 -12.32 -14.90 -18.28
N GLY A 56 -12.62 -14.94 -16.98
CA GLY A 56 -12.41 -16.18 -16.24
C GLY A 56 -12.98 -16.33 -14.84
N SER A 57 -13.13 -15.28 -14.01
CA SER A 57 -13.72 -15.48 -12.68
C SER A 57 -14.51 -14.26 -12.22
N PRO A 58 -15.85 -14.34 -12.20
CA PRO A 58 -16.68 -13.28 -11.65
C PRO A 58 -16.65 -13.34 -10.12
N THR A 59 -16.18 -12.28 -9.48
CA THR A 59 -16.56 -11.94 -8.10
C THR A 59 -18.05 -11.62 -8.09
N ALA A 60 -18.91 -12.65 -8.05
CA ALA A 60 -20.35 -12.47 -8.08
C ALA A 60 -20.83 -11.77 -6.80
N TRP A 61 -21.44 -10.60 -6.95
CA TRP A 61 -22.19 -9.95 -5.87
C TRP A 61 -23.31 -10.89 -5.39
N SER A 62 -23.32 -11.22 -4.09
CA SER A 62 -24.42 -11.97 -3.50
C SER A 62 -25.50 -10.99 -3.06
N ALA A 63 -26.59 -10.90 -3.82
CA ALA A 63 -27.77 -10.12 -3.42
C ALA A 63 -28.38 -10.62 -2.09
N ARG A 64 -28.23 -11.91 -1.79
CA ARG A 64 -28.69 -12.53 -0.54
C ARG A 64 -27.90 -12.03 0.66
N ASP A 65 -26.57 -11.97 0.52
CA ASP A 65 -25.66 -11.66 1.63
C ASP A 65 -25.28 -10.18 1.69
N GLN A 66 -25.68 -9.39 0.69
CA GLN A 66 -25.32 -7.98 0.50
C GLN A 66 -23.81 -7.73 0.61
N LYS A 67 -23.01 -8.68 0.11
CA LYS A 67 -21.56 -8.60 0.06
C LYS A 67 -21.03 -9.26 -1.22
N PHE A 68 -19.85 -8.84 -1.64
CA PHE A 68 -19.06 -9.62 -2.59
C PHE A 68 -18.65 -10.92 -1.89
N LYS A 69 -18.78 -12.06 -2.57
CA LYS A 69 -18.18 -13.29 -2.06
C LYS A 69 -16.67 -13.10 -2.11
N ASP A 70 -16.03 -13.21 -0.95
CA ASP A 70 -14.57 -13.31 -0.88
C ASP A 70 -14.18 -14.57 -1.65
N ILE A 71 -13.62 -14.39 -2.84
CA ILE A 71 -12.94 -15.48 -3.53
C ILE A 71 -11.53 -15.48 -2.93
N PRO A 72 -11.09 -16.57 -2.27
CA PRO A 72 -9.72 -16.66 -1.80
C PRO A 72 -8.79 -16.50 -3.02
N GLY A 73 -8.04 -15.40 -3.04
CA GLY A 73 -7.24 -14.98 -4.17
C GLY A 73 -7.34 -13.47 -4.45
N ASN A 74 -6.26 -12.90 -4.97
CA ASN A 74 -6.13 -11.48 -5.34
C ASN A 74 -6.93 -11.15 -6.63
N HIS A 75 -8.16 -11.63 -6.74
CA HIS A 75 -8.96 -11.49 -7.94
C HIS A 75 -9.52 -10.06 -8.06
N PRO A 76 -9.52 -9.49 -9.27
CA PRO A 76 -10.05 -8.15 -9.49
C PRO A 76 -11.54 -8.11 -9.13
N VAL A 77 -11.93 -7.07 -8.39
CA VAL A 77 -13.33 -6.77 -8.09
C VAL A 77 -14.05 -6.51 -9.41
N THR A 78 -15.05 -7.34 -9.73
CA THR A 78 -15.88 -7.12 -10.90
C THR A 78 -16.82 -5.96 -10.62
N ILE A 79 -16.72 -4.93 -11.44
CA ILE A 79 -17.56 -3.74 -11.31
C ILE A 79 -18.94 -4.08 -11.89
N PRO A 80 -20.02 -4.01 -11.09
CA PRO A 80 -21.37 -4.20 -11.59
C PRO A 80 -21.71 -3.06 -12.55
N ASN A 81 -21.74 -3.37 -13.84
CA ASN A 81 -21.81 -2.39 -14.92
C ASN A 81 -23.24 -2.09 -15.39
N GLN A 82 -24.24 -2.81 -14.89
CA GLN A 82 -25.63 -2.74 -15.36
C GLN A 82 -26.20 -1.32 -15.23
N LEU A 83 -25.87 -0.60 -14.15
CA LEU A 83 -26.32 0.78 -13.93
C LEU A 83 -25.76 1.78 -14.96
N PHE A 84 -24.63 1.47 -15.61
CA PHE A 84 -24.08 2.31 -16.67
C PHE A 84 -24.84 2.19 -17.99
N TYR A 85 -25.70 1.16 -18.15
CA TYR A 85 -26.43 0.87 -19.39
C TYR A 85 -27.94 1.12 -19.33
N VAL A 86 -28.51 1.58 -18.21
CA VAL A 86 -29.97 1.75 -18.06
C VAL A 86 -30.50 2.95 -18.87
N SER A 87 -29.98 4.14 -18.61
CA SER A 87 -30.33 5.37 -19.32
C SER A 87 -29.20 6.38 -19.22
N ARG A 88 -29.17 7.39 -20.10
CA ARG A 88 -28.11 8.41 -20.07
C ARG A 88 -28.05 9.15 -18.73
N ALA A 89 -29.21 9.46 -18.14
CA ALA A 89 -29.29 10.18 -16.87
C ALA A 89 -28.79 9.32 -15.70
N ILE A 90 -29.19 8.04 -15.63
CA ILE A 90 -28.74 7.11 -14.60
C ILE A 90 -27.24 6.81 -14.77
N SER A 91 -26.79 6.54 -16.00
CA SER A 91 -25.39 6.30 -16.31
C SER A 91 -24.49 7.47 -15.90
N ASN A 92 -24.90 8.71 -16.19
CA ASN A 92 -24.18 9.91 -15.78
C ASN A 92 -24.11 10.07 -14.25
N GLU A 93 -25.17 9.76 -13.51
CA GLU A 93 -25.12 9.78 -12.05
C GLU A 93 -24.23 8.64 -11.52
N ALA A 94 -24.40 7.43 -12.03
CA ALA A 94 -23.62 6.27 -11.63
C ALA A 94 -22.11 6.49 -11.85
N ILE A 95 -21.69 7.03 -13.00
CA ILE A 95 -20.29 7.39 -13.29
C ILE A 95 -19.79 8.41 -12.26
N LYS A 96 -20.57 9.47 -11.99
CA LYS A 96 -20.18 10.48 -11.00
C LYS A 96 -19.97 9.85 -9.63
N VAL A 97 -20.95 9.09 -9.14
CA VAL A 97 -20.88 8.42 -7.84
C VAL A 97 -19.69 7.47 -7.78
N PHE A 98 -19.55 6.59 -8.77
CA PHE A 98 -18.48 5.59 -8.86
C PHE A 98 -17.09 6.22 -8.75
N TYR A 99 -16.75 7.20 -9.60
CA TYR A 99 -15.42 7.80 -9.58
C TYR A 99 -15.18 8.81 -8.44
N SER A 100 -16.25 9.33 -7.82
CA SER A 100 -16.12 10.30 -6.73
C SER A 100 -16.06 9.67 -5.33
N GLU A 101 -16.58 8.47 -5.16
CA GLU A 101 -16.64 7.79 -3.86
C GLU A 101 -15.60 6.67 -3.72
N ASN A 102 -15.00 6.20 -4.82
CA ASN A 102 -14.01 5.12 -4.79
C ASN A 102 -12.58 5.60 -5.03
N ILE A 103 -11.62 4.77 -4.61
CA ILE A 103 -10.20 4.93 -4.94
C ILE A 103 -9.92 4.15 -6.22
N VAL A 104 -9.48 4.83 -7.27
CA VAL A 104 -9.05 4.18 -8.52
C VAL A 104 -7.56 3.85 -8.42
N GLY A 105 -7.21 2.58 -8.56
CA GLY A 105 -5.84 2.06 -8.57
C GLY A 105 -5.33 1.79 -9.98
N LEU A 106 -4.07 2.15 -10.25
CA LEU A 106 -3.33 1.82 -11.46
C LEU A 106 -2.05 1.09 -11.07
N ASP A 107 -2.05 -0.23 -11.10
CA ASP A 107 -0.92 -1.05 -10.60
C ASP A 107 0.09 -1.43 -11.70
N ASP A 108 -0.17 -1.03 -12.94
CA ASP A 108 0.74 -1.22 -14.06
C ASP A 108 0.65 -0.07 -15.08
N TYR A 109 1.55 -0.06 -16.07
CA TYR A 109 1.55 0.94 -17.13
C TYR A 109 0.30 0.86 -18.03
N ARG A 110 -0.39 -0.29 -18.09
CA ARG A 110 -1.62 -0.45 -18.88
C ARG A 110 -2.78 0.28 -18.22
N GLY A 111 -2.77 0.38 -16.89
CA GLY A 111 -3.68 1.24 -16.16
C GLY A 111 -3.58 2.72 -16.58
N LEU A 112 -2.38 3.20 -16.94
CA LEU A 112 -2.21 4.54 -17.51
C LEU A 112 -2.95 4.68 -18.85
N LEU A 113 -2.88 3.67 -19.72
CA LEU A 113 -3.62 3.67 -20.99
C LEU A 113 -5.15 3.65 -20.75
N THR A 114 -5.61 2.88 -19.77
CA THR A 114 -7.04 2.85 -19.41
C THR A 114 -7.51 4.20 -18.87
N LEU A 115 -6.70 4.87 -18.06
CA LEU A 115 -6.99 6.21 -17.55
C LEU A 115 -7.20 7.22 -18.69
N GLN A 116 -6.38 7.15 -19.74
CA GLN A 116 -6.50 8.02 -20.92
C GLN A 116 -7.81 7.79 -21.70
N ARG A 117 -8.41 6.59 -21.58
CA ARG A 117 -9.67 6.23 -22.25
C ARG A 117 -10.91 6.58 -21.45
N LEU A 118 -10.77 7.05 -20.21
CA LEU A 118 -11.91 7.46 -19.41
C LEU A 118 -12.62 8.66 -20.04
N SER A 119 -13.95 8.67 -19.92
CA SER A 119 -14.74 9.80 -20.41
C SER A 119 -14.40 11.10 -19.64
N PRO A 120 -14.57 12.29 -20.24
CA PRO A 120 -14.40 13.55 -19.53
C PRO A 120 -15.28 13.69 -18.29
N LEU A 121 -16.43 12.99 -18.24
CA LEU A 121 -17.28 12.95 -17.06
C LEU A 121 -16.65 12.12 -15.93
N ALA A 122 -16.09 10.95 -16.25
CA ALA A 122 -15.38 10.11 -15.29
C ALA A 122 -14.16 10.84 -14.72
N LEU A 123 -13.32 11.42 -15.59
CA LEU A 123 -12.13 12.17 -15.19
C LEU A 123 -12.45 13.37 -14.28
N ARG A 124 -13.50 14.14 -14.60
CA ARG A 124 -14.01 15.22 -13.74
C ARG A 124 -14.53 14.73 -12.39
N SER A 125 -14.98 13.48 -12.34
CA SER A 125 -15.60 12.90 -11.14
C SER A 125 -14.58 12.30 -10.18
N LEU A 126 -13.38 11.95 -10.67
CA LEU A 126 -12.29 11.39 -9.88
C LEU A 126 -12.01 12.21 -8.62
N SER A 127 -12.05 11.56 -7.47
CA SER A 127 -11.70 12.17 -6.17
C SER A 127 -10.40 11.59 -5.59
N SER A 128 -10.07 10.33 -5.89
CA SER A 128 -8.90 9.64 -5.37
C SER A 128 -8.31 8.69 -6.41
N LEU A 129 -7.00 8.84 -6.67
CA LEU A 129 -6.25 8.06 -7.64
C LEU A 129 -4.96 7.54 -6.97
N ARG A 130 -4.76 6.23 -6.97
CA ARG A 130 -3.53 5.56 -6.55
C ARG A 130 -2.84 5.00 -7.79
N ILE A 131 -1.55 5.24 -7.91
CA ILE A 131 -0.76 4.87 -9.07
C ILE A 131 0.49 4.19 -8.54
N SER A 132 0.59 2.88 -8.77
CA SER A 132 1.76 2.06 -8.45
C SER A 132 2.28 1.45 -9.73
N VAL A 133 3.00 2.24 -10.53
CA VAL A 133 3.51 1.77 -11.82
C VAL A 133 4.81 1.04 -11.57
N LEU A 134 4.70 -0.26 -11.31
CA LEU A 134 5.87 -1.13 -11.26
C LEU A 134 6.33 -1.47 -12.69
N PRO A 135 7.60 -1.23 -13.07
CA PRO A 135 8.17 -1.64 -14.36
C PRO A 135 8.41 -3.15 -14.38
N ARG A 136 7.55 -3.93 -13.72
CA ARG A 136 7.63 -5.39 -13.64
C ARG A 136 7.17 -6.07 -14.93
N ARG A 137 6.45 -5.36 -15.80
CA ARG A 137 5.93 -5.92 -17.06
C ARG A 137 6.35 -5.01 -18.22
N CYS A 138 7.29 -5.49 -19.04
CA CYS A 138 7.72 -4.80 -20.25
C CYS A 138 6.53 -4.68 -21.22
N PRO A 139 6.24 -3.49 -21.79
CA PRO A 139 5.15 -3.31 -22.73
C PRO A 139 5.24 -4.16 -24.00
N SER A 140 6.46 -4.59 -24.33
CA SER A 140 6.79 -5.36 -25.52
C SER A 140 6.41 -6.85 -25.41
N PHE A 141 6.05 -7.34 -24.22
CA PHE A 141 5.70 -8.75 -24.05
C PHE A 141 4.19 -8.98 -24.23
N PRO A 142 3.76 -9.83 -25.18
CA PRO A 142 2.36 -10.15 -25.37
C PRO A 142 1.80 -10.88 -24.14
N ALA A 143 0.57 -10.53 -23.76
CA ALA A 143 -0.12 -11.04 -22.56
C ALA A 143 -0.49 -12.54 -22.61
N THR A 144 0.04 -13.29 -23.57
CA THR A 144 -0.28 -14.70 -23.83
C THR A 144 0.65 -15.69 -23.13
N ILE A 145 1.73 -15.22 -22.49
CA ILE A 145 2.62 -16.07 -21.70
C ILE A 145 2.06 -16.17 -20.28
N SER A 146 1.97 -17.39 -19.75
CA SER A 146 1.38 -17.70 -18.44
C SER A 146 2.03 -16.87 -17.33
N GLU A 147 1.27 -16.47 -16.30
CA GLU A 147 1.82 -15.72 -15.15
C GLU A 147 2.89 -16.52 -14.39
N GLU A 148 2.84 -17.85 -14.45
CA GLU A 148 3.81 -18.76 -13.84
C GLU A 148 5.20 -18.67 -14.50
N ASP A 149 5.26 -18.40 -15.81
CA ASP A 149 6.51 -18.19 -16.55
C ASP A 149 7.11 -16.78 -16.33
N LEU A 150 6.32 -15.83 -15.82
CA LEU A 150 6.69 -14.41 -15.70
C LEU A 150 7.40 -14.04 -14.38
N CYS A 151 7.29 -14.87 -13.33
CA CYS A 151 7.79 -14.54 -12.00
C CYS A 151 9.13 -15.20 -11.62
N THR A 152 9.47 -16.35 -12.18
CA THR A 152 10.68 -17.11 -11.77
C THR A 152 11.92 -16.82 -12.62
N ARG A 153 11.74 -16.23 -13.80
CA ARG A 153 12.86 -15.79 -14.63
C ARG A 153 12.83 -14.28 -14.69
N GLN A 154 13.94 -13.65 -14.30
CA GLN A 154 14.31 -12.31 -14.72
C GLN A 154 14.36 -12.26 -16.26
N HIS A 155 13.19 -12.27 -16.89
CA HIS A 155 13.02 -12.00 -18.30
C HIS A 155 13.24 -10.50 -18.44
N SER A 156 14.52 -10.15 -18.43
CA SER A 156 15.02 -8.90 -18.96
C SER A 156 14.38 -8.76 -20.35
N CYS A 157 13.77 -7.61 -20.62
CA CYS A 157 13.15 -7.36 -21.91
C CYS A 157 14.26 -7.28 -22.97
N LYS A 158 14.70 -8.43 -23.48
CA LYS A 158 15.81 -8.60 -24.43
C LYS A 158 15.50 -7.98 -25.78
N LEU A 159 15.47 -6.65 -25.81
CA LEU A 159 15.52 -5.87 -27.02
C LEU A 159 16.99 -5.79 -27.43
N VAL A 160 17.32 -6.69 -28.34
CA VAL A 160 18.60 -6.66 -29.04
C VAL A 160 18.53 -5.52 -30.05
N ASP A 161 19.50 -4.61 -30.04
CA ASP A 161 19.58 -3.61 -31.11
C ASP A 161 19.83 -4.30 -32.47
N LYS A 162 19.79 -3.54 -33.57
CA LYS A 162 20.06 -4.09 -34.91
C LYS A 162 21.45 -4.74 -35.05
N ASN A 163 22.34 -4.49 -34.09
CA ASN A 163 23.73 -4.92 -34.08
C ASN A 163 24.00 -6.06 -33.08
N GLY A 164 23.00 -6.60 -32.38
CA GLY A 164 23.23 -7.67 -31.42
C GLY A 164 23.53 -7.22 -29.98
N PHE A 165 23.61 -5.93 -29.70
CA PHE A 165 23.98 -5.43 -28.37
C PHE A 165 22.78 -5.33 -27.43
N HIS A 166 22.98 -5.78 -26.19
CA HIS A 166 22.06 -5.56 -25.09
C HIS A 166 22.07 -4.08 -24.70
N VAL A 167 21.08 -3.33 -25.17
CA VAL A 167 20.79 -1.99 -24.63
C VAL A 167 20.34 -2.17 -23.19
N ASN A 168 20.67 -1.25 -22.27
CA ASN A 168 20.17 -1.32 -20.88
C ASN A 168 18.62 -1.29 -20.89
N GLU A 169 18.01 -2.47 -20.84
CA GLU A 169 16.63 -2.76 -21.25
C GLU A 169 15.59 -2.01 -20.40
N ASN A 170 15.98 -1.68 -19.17
CA ASN A 170 15.19 -0.86 -18.26
C ASN A 170 14.95 0.54 -18.83
N ALA A 171 15.91 1.11 -19.56
CA ALA A 171 15.83 2.49 -20.06
C ALA A 171 14.68 2.68 -21.05
N LEU A 172 14.40 1.72 -21.95
CA LEU A 172 13.32 1.87 -22.92
C LEU A 172 11.94 1.76 -22.27
N CYS A 173 11.75 0.80 -21.37
CA CYS A 173 10.50 0.66 -20.62
C CYS A 173 10.23 1.89 -19.75
N GLU A 174 11.26 2.41 -19.09
CA GLU A 174 11.18 3.64 -18.31
C GLU A 174 10.81 4.85 -19.18
N VAL A 175 11.36 4.97 -20.39
CA VAL A 175 10.99 6.02 -21.35
C VAL A 175 9.52 5.89 -21.77
N LEU A 176 9.05 4.68 -22.08
CA LEU A 176 7.65 4.45 -22.43
C LEU A 176 6.71 4.80 -21.26
N VAL A 177 7.04 4.37 -20.05
CA VAL A 177 6.28 4.73 -18.84
C VAL A 177 6.27 6.25 -18.63
N ALA A 178 7.40 6.93 -18.83
CA ALA A 178 7.47 8.39 -18.74
C ALA A 178 6.55 9.08 -19.75
N GLN A 179 6.53 8.59 -21.00
CA GLN A 179 5.68 9.12 -22.06
C GLN A 179 4.20 8.88 -21.77
N GLU A 180 3.82 7.67 -21.34
CA GLU A 180 2.43 7.40 -20.96
C GLU A 180 2.00 8.23 -19.75
N TRP A 181 2.92 8.43 -18.79
CA TRP A 181 2.67 9.27 -17.64
C TRP A 181 2.46 10.74 -18.03
N GLU A 182 3.25 11.27 -18.96
CA GLU A 182 3.08 12.62 -19.50
C GLU A 182 1.71 12.79 -20.18
N ARG A 183 1.31 11.82 -21.02
CA ARG A 183 -0.01 11.83 -21.65
C ARG A 183 -1.13 11.79 -20.62
N CYS A 184 -1.01 10.94 -19.60
CA CYS A 184 -1.96 10.89 -18.49
C CYS A 184 -2.05 12.22 -17.74
N CYS A 185 -0.91 12.85 -17.42
CA CYS A 185 -0.90 14.16 -16.75
C CYS A 185 -1.60 15.22 -17.59
N THR A 186 -1.42 15.19 -18.91
CA THR A 186 -2.08 16.11 -19.84
C THR A 186 -3.61 15.91 -19.83
N VAL A 187 -4.08 14.66 -19.90
CA VAL A 187 -5.50 14.31 -19.87
C VAL A 187 -6.13 14.62 -18.50
N LEU A 188 -5.42 14.36 -17.41
CA LEU A 188 -5.88 14.73 -16.07
C LEU A 188 -5.96 16.25 -15.94
N ALA A 189 -4.97 16.99 -16.42
CA ALA A 189 -4.95 18.43 -16.30
C ALA A 189 -6.07 19.12 -17.09
N SER A 190 -6.49 18.56 -18.23
CA SER A 190 -7.59 19.12 -19.03
C SER A 190 -8.99 18.88 -18.43
N HIS A 191 -9.14 17.90 -17.53
CA HIS A 191 -10.45 17.47 -17.05
C HIS A 191 -10.63 17.54 -15.53
N VAL A 192 -9.57 17.47 -14.73
CA VAL A 192 -9.69 17.49 -13.26
C VAL A 192 -9.88 18.92 -12.75
N GLN A 193 -10.83 19.09 -11.84
CA GLN A 193 -11.06 20.38 -11.18
C GLN A 193 -9.99 20.64 -10.09
N PRO A 194 -9.47 21.88 -9.97
CA PRO A 194 -8.57 22.24 -8.87
C PRO A 194 -9.16 21.96 -7.49
N GLY A 195 -8.34 21.48 -6.55
CA GLY A 195 -8.68 21.20 -5.17
C GLY A 195 -9.53 19.95 -4.94
N ARG A 196 -9.80 19.14 -5.98
CA ARG A 196 -10.69 17.99 -5.89
C ARG A 196 -9.95 16.65 -5.74
N LEU A 197 -8.97 16.41 -6.61
CA LEU A 197 -8.31 15.11 -6.74
C LEU A 197 -7.25 14.89 -5.66
N LYS A 198 -7.27 13.70 -5.05
CA LYS A 198 -6.18 13.16 -4.24
C LYS A 198 -5.36 12.19 -5.09
N ILE A 199 -4.05 12.34 -5.09
CA ILE A 199 -3.14 11.44 -5.81
C ILE A 199 -2.18 10.78 -4.82
N SER A 200 -2.00 9.46 -4.95
CA SER A 200 -0.93 8.70 -4.30
C SER A 200 -0.09 8.00 -5.36
N LEU A 201 1.21 8.28 -5.38
CA LEU A 201 2.16 7.80 -6.37
C LEU A 201 3.19 6.89 -5.70
N GLU A 202 3.31 5.67 -6.16
CA GLU A 202 4.40 4.76 -5.82
C GLU A 202 5.26 4.60 -7.06
N LEU A 203 6.43 5.24 -7.03
CA LEU A 203 7.32 5.35 -8.17
C LEU A 203 8.59 4.53 -7.90
N PRO A 204 8.75 3.38 -8.56
CA PRO A 204 10.00 2.61 -8.56
C PRO A 204 10.98 3.26 -9.52
N VAL A 205 11.61 4.32 -9.05
CA VAL A 205 12.61 5.04 -9.84
C VAL A 205 13.95 4.33 -9.64
N SER A 206 14.25 3.36 -10.51
CA SER A 206 15.56 2.71 -10.59
C SER A 206 16.63 3.64 -11.17
N THR A 207 16.25 4.51 -12.11
CA THR A 207 17.20 5.40 -12.80
C THR A 207 17.07 6.86 -12.40
N LEU A 208 18.22 7.54 -12.32
CA LEU A 208 18.30 8.96 -12.02
C LEU A 208 17.61 9.85 -13.07
N ALA A 209 17.34 9.34 -14.29
CA ALA A 209 16.74 10.11 -15.38
C ALA A 209 15.20 10.11 -15.35
N LEU A 210 14.57 8.98 -14.99
CA LEU A 210 13.11 8.87 -14.98
C LEU A 210 12.48 9.71 -13.88
N GLY A 211 13.09 9.73 -12.69
CA GLY A 211 12.59 10.44 -11.52
C GLY A 211 12.28 11.92 -11.78
N PRO A 212 13.27 12.73 -12.19
CA PRO A 212 13.05 14.15 -12.49
C PRO A 212 11.97 14.38 -13.54
N THR A 213 11.90 13.51 -14.55
CA THR A 213 10.89 13.59 -15.62
C THR A 213 9.48 13.39 -15.05
N ILE A 214 9.25 12.32 -14.28
CA ILE A 214 7.95 12.06 -13.65
C ILE A 214 7.57 13.19 -12.68
N VAL A 215 8.51 13.65 -11.86
CA VAL A 215 8.27 14.76 -10.93
C VAL A 215 7.91 16.05 -11.67
N HIS A 216 8.60 16.35 -12.76
CA HIS A 216 8.27 17.49 -13.59
C HIS A 216 6.84 17.40 -14.15
N GLN A 217 6.41 16.23 -14.63
CA GLN A 217 5.05 16.06 -15.16
C GLN A 217 3.96 16.25 -14.08
N ILE A 218 4.21 15.83 -12.83
CA ILE A 218 3.27 16.09 -11.70
C ILE A 218 3.03 17.59 -11.53
N SER A 219 4.04 18.42 -11.77
CA SER A 219 3.91 19.87 -11.60
C SER A 219 2.99 20.56 -12.61
N ARG A 220 2.61 19.87 -13.69
CA ARG A 220 1.66 20.36 -14.71
C ARG A 220 0.21 20.09 -14.35
N LEU A 221 -0.05 19.29 -13.31
CA LEU A 221 -1.39 19.04 -12.83
C LEU A 221 -1.99 20.31 -12.19
N PRO A 222 -3.32 20.48 -12.26
CA PRO A 222 -4.01 21.53 -11.52
C PRO A 222 -3.79 21.32 -10.01
N THR A 223 -4.12 22.35 -9.21
CA THR A 223 -3.98 22.25 -7.75
C THR A 223 -4.69 20.99 -7.24
N LEU A 224 -3.97 20.10 -6.56
CA LEU A 224 -4.51 18.86 -6.03
C LEU A 224 -5.01 19.08 -4.60
N LYS A 225 -6.04 18.31 -4.20
CA LYS A 225 -6.52 18.28 -2.81
C LYS A 225 -5.46 17.73 -1.86
N GLN A 226 -4.80 16.68 -2.31
CA GLN A 226 -3.75 15.97 -1.59
C GLN A 226 -2.86 15.28 -2.62
N CYS A 227 -1.55 15.29 -2.40
CA CYS A 227 -0.61 14.54 -3.22
C CYS A 227 0.39 13.87 -2.28
N SER A 228 0.58 12.58 -2.46
CA SER A 228 1.62 11.81 -1.78
C SER A 228 2.40 11.06 -2.85
N ALA A 229 3.71 10.98 -2.69
CA ALA A 229 4.53 10.18 -3.58
C ALA A 229 5.68 9.54 -2.82
N THR A 230 5.94 8.27 -3.13
CA THR A 230 7.03 7.49 -2.56
C THR A 230 7.96 7.08 -3.68
N LEU A 231 9.25 7.36 -3.52
CA LEU A 231 10.28 6.87 -4.42
C LEU A 231 10.82 5.56 -3.86
N THR A 232 10.32 4.44 -4.35
CA THR A 232 10.85 3.12 -4.00
C THR A 232 12.18 2.94 -4.74
N TYR A 233 13.23 2.48 -4.04
CA TYR A 233 14.59 2.16 -4.54
C TYR A 233 15.65 3.27 -4.61
N THR A 234 15.30 4.54 -4.76
CA THR A 234 16.32 5.61 -4.79
C THR A 234 16.58 6.24 -3.42
N ARG A 235 17.84 6.59 -3.16
CA ARG A 235 18.26 7.39 -1.99
C ARG A 235 18.69 8.80 -2.37
N ASP A 236 18.40 9.21 -3.61
CA ASP A 236 18.79 10.52 -4.09
C ASP A 236 18.04 11.63 -3.35
N ARG A 237 18.76 12.29 -2.45
CA ARG A 237 18.25 13.41 -1.66
C ARG A 237 17.85 14.61 -2.53
N LYS A 238 18.49 14.82 -3.68
CA LYS A 238 18.14 15.92 -4.60
C LYS A 238 16.78 15.65 -5.21
N LEU A 239 16.56 14.44 -5.73
CA LEU A 239 15.27 14.03 -6.28
C LEU A 239 14.16 14.03 -5.21
N GLN A 240 14.46 13.57 -4.00
CA GLN A 240 13.50 13.62 -2.89
C GLN A 240 13.06 15.05 -2.58
N ARG A 241 14.01 16.00 -2.47
CA ARG A 241 13.69 17.43 -2.26
C ARG A 241 12.90 18.02 -3.43
N LEU A 242 13.24 17.65 -4.66
CA LEU A 242 12.52 18.10 -5.86
C LEU A 242 11.06 17.61 -5.84
N LEU A 243 10.84 16.35 -5.42
CA LEU A 243 9.52 15.77 -5.27
C LEU A 243 8.73 16.46 -4.17
N GLU A 244 9.31 16.64 -2.98
CA GLU A 244 8.69 17.34 -1.85
C GLU A 244 8.27 18.77 -2.25
N ALA A 245 9.18 19.54 -2.86
CA ALA A 245 8.88 20.88 -3.36
C ALA A 245 7.76 20.88 -4.41
N THR A 246 7.75 19.88 -5.29
CA THR A 246 6.69 19.74 -6.31
C THR A 246 5.35 19.40 -5.71
N ILE A 247 5.30 18.52 -4.69
CA ILE A 247 4.07 18.18 -3.95
C ILE A 247 3.52 19.41 -3.24
N LEU A 248 4.36 20.17 -2.52
CA LEU A 248 3.94 21.40 -1.85
C LEU A 248 3.36 22.41 -2.85
N ARG A 249 4.00 22.54 -4.02
CA ARG A 249 3.50 23.39 -5.10
C ARG A 249 2.15 22.94 -5.64
N VAL A 250 2.04 21.68 -6.04
CA VAL A 250 0.83 21.17 -6.67
C VAL A 250 -0.34 21.11 -5.68
N THR A 251 -0.10 20.98 -4.38
CA THR A 251 -1.15 21.01 -3.35
C THR A 251 -1.52 22.41 -2.88
N GLY A 252 -0.90 23.47 -3.42
CA GLY A 252 -1.11 24.84 -2.96
C GLY A 252 -0.59 25.10 -1.54
N GLN A 253 0.20 24.18 -0.98
CA GLN A 253 0.80 24.29 0.34
C GLN A 253 2.09 25.12 0.35
N VAL A 254 2.37 25.88 -0.72
CA VAL A 254 3.49 26.83 -0.82
C VAL A 254 3.34 28.02 0.15
N LYS A 255 2.43 27.98 1.12
CA LYS A 255 2.48 28.88 2.26
C LYS A 255 3.72 28.50 3.08
N SER A 256 4.83 29.11 2.69
CA SER A 256 6.11 29.23 3.37
C SER A 256 5.95 29.94 4.70
N CYS A 257 5.18 29.33 5.59
CA CYS A 257 5.39 29.47 7.01
C CYS A 257 5.85 28.10 7.47
N THR A 258 6.96 27.61 6.92
CA THR A 258 7.78 26.65 7.65
C THR A 258 7.98 27.31 9.00
N PHE A 259 7.34 26.76 10.03
CA PHE A 259 7.58 27.17 11.39
C PHE A 259 9.10 27.22 11.55
N PRO A 260 9.70 28.38 11.88
CA PRO A 260 11.14 28.57 11.81
C PRO A 260 11.78 27.86 13.00
N PHE A 261 11.70 26.52 12.99
CA PHE A 261 12.07 25.66 14.08
C PHE A 261 13.55 25.86 14.44
N ASN A 262 14.39 26.07 13.43
CA ASN A 262 15.81 26.34 13.61
C ASN A 262 16.09 27.73 14.20
N ASP A 263 15.16 28.68 14.09
CA ASP A 263 15.29 30.03 14.66
C ASP A 263 14.79 30.08 16.11
N LEU A 264 14.17 28.99 16.60
CA LEU A 264 13.83 28.88 18.02
C LEU A 264 15.09 28.69 18.87
N PRO A 265 15.13 29.24 20.10
CA PRO A 265 16.07 28.82 21.13
C PRO A 265 16.06 27.30 21.34
N ALA A 266 17.21 26.72 21.69
CA ALA A 266 17.39 25.27 21.82
C ALA A 266 16.40 24.63 22.81
N GLU A 267 16.00 25.36 23.85
CA GLU A 267 15.02 24.92 24.85
C GLU A 267 13.63 24.75 24.24
N LEU A 268 13.22 25.67 23.36
CA LEU A 268 11.93 25.58 22.66
C LEU A 268 11.97 24.52 21.57
N GLN A 269 13.09 24.35 20.89
CA GLN A 269 13.30 23.22 19.97
C GLN A 269 13.12 21.88 20.70
N LEU A 270 13.80 21.70 21.83
CA LEU A 270 13.69 20.49 22.66
C LEU A 270 12.27 20.31 23.21
N LYS A 271 11.61 21.39 23.63
CA LYS A 271 10.22 21.32 24.10
C LYS A 271 9.28 20.90 22.99
N VAL A 272 9.40 21.45 21.79
CA VAL A 272 8.62 21.00 20.62
C VAL A 272 8.93 19.53 20.29
N LEU A 273 10.21 19.13 20.28
CA LEU A 273 10.61 17.74 20.03
C LEU A 273 10.11 16.75 21.10
N SER A 274 10.03 17.18 22.36
CA SER A 274 9.49 16.37 23.46
C SER A 274 7.98 16.11 23.33
N HIS A 275 7.25 16.94 22.57
CA HIS A 275 5.82 16.77 22.30
C HIS A 275 5.54 16.04 20.98
N THR A 276 6.54 15.82 20.11
CA THR A 276 6.34 15.21 18.78
C THR A 276 6.65 13.71 18.74
N ASP A 277 6.87 13.08 19.90
CA ASP A 277 7.34 11.69 20.01
C ASP A 277 8.68 11.44 19.25
N LEU A 278 9.38 12.49 18.80
CA LEU A 278 10.65 12.40 18.05
C LEU A 278 11.89 12.39 18.96
N SER A 279 11.73 12.66 20.26
CA SER A 279 12.78 12.47 21.25
C SER A 279 12.82 11.00 21.69
N ALA A 280 13.94 10.32 21.47
CA ALA A 280 14.13 8.99 22.01
C ALA A 280 14.13 9.03 23.55
N PRO A 281 13.52 8.05 24.25
CA PRO A 281 13.44 8.04 25.71
C PRO A 281 14.79 7.80 26.41
N GLY A 282 15.89 7.70 25.66
CA GLY A 282 17.23 7.51 26.20
C GLY A 282 18.29 7.63 25.11
N SER A 283 19.54 7.41 25.52
CA SER A 283 20.70 7.49 24.63
C SER A 283 20.62 6.47 23.50
N LEU A 284 20.81 6.94 22.27
CA LEU A 284 20.84 6.13 21.07
C LEU A 284 22.30 5.84 20.68
N THR A 285 22.63 4.58 20.47
CA THR A 285 23.87 4.16 19.81
C THR A 285 23.59 3.78 18.36
N ARG A 286 24.48 4.19 17.47
CA ARG A 286 24.39 3.89 16.04
C ARG A 286 24.89 2.47 15.79
N ILE A 287 24.03 1.55 15.37
CA ILE A 287 24.42 0.16 15.03
C ILE A 287 25.06 0.09 13.64
N ASN A 288 24.57 0.90 12.70
CA ASN A 288 25.10 0.95 11.33
C ASN A 288 24.83 2.32 10.69
N LYS A 289 25.13 2.47 9.39
CA LYS A 289 24.96 3.74 8.67
C LYS A 289 23.53 4.33 8.76
N ARG A 290 22.51 3.55 9.15
CA ARG A 290 21.09 3.89 8.99
C ARG A 290 20.20 3.69 10.21
N GLN A 291 20.69 3.02 11.25
CA GLN A 291 19.88 2.63 12.40
C GLN A 291 20.52 3.10 13.70
N PHE A 292 19.64 3.58 14.56
CA PHE A 292 19.94 3.94 15.93
C PHE A 292 19.12 3.02 16.82
N VAL A 293 19.73 2.54 17.89
CA VAL A 293 19.09 1.69 18.89
C VAL A 293 19.43 2.26 20.25
N LEU A 294 18.49 2.18 21.19
CA LEU A 294 18.75 2.60 22.57
C LEU A 294 19.92 1.78 23.12
N VAL A 295 20.89 2.42 23.79
CA VAL A 295 22.07 1.72 24.35
C VAL A 295 21.71 0.46 25.16
N PRO A 296 20.66 0.46 26.01
CA PRO A 296 20.22 -0.75 26.71
C PRO A 296 19.77 -1.90 25.78
N CYS A 297 19.30 -1.59 24.58
CA CYS A 297 18.91 -2.58 23.57
C CYS A 297 20.11 -3.09 22.74
N LEU A 298 21.30 -2.49 22.90
CA LEU A 298 22.53 -2.90 22.22
C LEU A 298 23.35 -3.87 23.07
N GLU A 299 23.31 -3.68 24.39
CA GLU A 299 23.92 -4.59 25.38
C GLU A 299 23.15 -5.91 25.50
N MET A 300 21.87 -5.90 25.12
CA MET A 300 21.09 -7.10 24.86
C MET A 300 21.23 -7.41 23.37
N VAL A 301 21.73 -8.59 22.99
CA VAL A 301 21.84 -9.01 21.58
C VAL A 301 20.43 -9.20 21.00
N CYS A 302 19.78 -8.10 20.69
CA CYS A 302 18.46 -8.01 20.08
C CYS A 302 18.65 -7.39 18.71
N LEU A 303 18.39 -8.15 17.64
CA LEU A 303 18.22 -7.62 16.28
C LEU A 303 16.86 -6.89 16.15
N GLY A 304 16.54 -6.03 17.12
CA GLY A 304 15.29 -5.25 17.16
C GLY A 304 15.51 -3.83 16.66
N VAL A 305 14.62 -3.35 15.79
CA VAL A 305 14.57 -1.95 15.34
C VAL A 305 13.37 -1.29 16.00
N LEU A 306 13.60 -0.23 16.79
CA LEU A 306 12.53 0.61 17.30
C LEU A 306 12.12 1.63 16.23
N LYS A 307 10.83 1.66 15.90
CA LYS A 307 10.17 2.79 15.22
C LYS A 307 8.93 3.15 16.04
N ASN A 308 8.79 4.42 16.43
CA ASN A 308 7.63 5.04 17.11
C ASN A 308 6.73 4.09 17.93
N LYS A 309 6.97 3.98 19.25
CA LYS A 309 6.16 3.21 20.24
C LYS A 309 5.95 1.71 19.93
N SER A 310 6.49 1.20 18.82
CA SER A 310 6.49 -0.20 18.44
C SER A 310 7.91 -0.77 18.43
N CYS A 311 8.11 -1.86 19.16
CA CYS A 311 9.33 -2.67 19.07
C CYS A 311 9.13 -3.68 17.94
N HIS A 312 9.88 -3.53 16.84
CA HIS A 312 9.90 -4.52 15.77
C HIS A 312 11.11 -5.42 15.96
N LEU A 313 10.86 -6.67 16.30
CA LEU A 313 11.89 -7.71 16.28
C LEU A 313 11.89 -8.31 14.89
N ARG A 314 13.01 -8.18 14.18
CA ARG A 314 13.15 -8.69 12.82
C ARG A 314 14.34 -9.65 12.76
N GLY A 315 14.04 -10.91 12.44
CA GLY A 315 15.03 -11.95 12.21
C GLY A 315 15.47 -12.64 13.49
N VAL A 316 14.90 -13.82 13.75
CA VAL A 316 15.60 -14.87 14.48
C VAL A 316 15.82 -15.99 13.47
N GLY A 317 17.05 -16.11 12.97
CA GLY A 317 17.42 -17.15 12.02
C GLY A 317 17.17 -18.54 12.62
N ASN A 318 16.68 -19.45 11.77
CA ASN A 318 16.02 -20.70 12.13
C ASN A 318 16.93 -21.83 12.67
N THR A 319 18.15 -21.55 13.10
CA THR A 319 19.01 -22.62 13.64
C THR A 319 18.64 -22.93 15.11
N TYR A 320 17.77 -23.92 15.25
CA TYR A 320 17.51 -24.72 16.46
C TYR A 320 16.92 -23.99 17.67
N MET A 321 15.68 -23.50 17.57
CA MET A 321 14.92 -22.98 18.73
C MET A 321 14.64 -24.01 19.83
N HIS A 322 14.89 -25.31 19.61
CA HIS A 322 14.55 -26.34 20.60
C HIS A 322 15.35 -26.18 21.91
N GLU A 323 16.62 -25.77 21.83
CA GLU A 323 17.48 -25.46 23.00
C GLU A 323 18.53 -24.36 22.72
N SER A 324 18.37 -23.55 21.67
CA SER A 324 19.36 -22.53 21.34
C SER A 324 19.41 -21.38 22.35
N ASN A 325 20.61 -20.78 22.42
CA ASN A 325 20.83 -19.48 23.06
C ASN A 325 19.83 -18.41 22.58
N SER A 326 19.31 -18.52 21.35
CA SER A 326 18.34 -17.58 20.78
C SER A 326 17.00 -17.57 21.52
N PHE A 327 16.44 -18.73 21.88
CA PHE A 327 15.19 -18.75 22.66
C PHE A 327 15.40 -18.23 24.09
N LYS A 328 16.54 -18.57 24.70
CA LYS A 328 16.92 -18.03 26.01
C LYS A 328 17.06 -16.50 25.98
N GLN A 329 17.66 -15.95 24.93
CA GLN A 329 17.75 -14.51 24.70
C GLN A 329 16.37 -13.88 24.53
N TRP A 330 15.48 -14.51 23.76
CA TRP A 330 14.10 -14.05 23.61
C TRP A 330 13.36 -13.94 24.95
N ILE A 331 13.46 -14.97 25.80
CA ILE A 331 12.90 -14.94 27.16
C ILE A 331 13.51 -13.82 28.01
N ASN A 332 14.82 -13.61 27.93
CA ASN A 332 15.49 -12.52 28.65
C ASN A 332 15.00 -11.14 28.20
N THR A 333 14.76 -10.95 26.91
CA THR A 333 14.18 -9.72 26.34
C THR A 333 12.80 -9.44 26.89
N LEU A 334 11.93 -10.46 26.94
CA LEU A 334 10.59 -10.32 27.52
C LEU A 334 10.64 -9.97 29.01
N ASN A 335 11.55 -10.59 29.77
CA ASN A 335 11.76 -10.25 31.18
C ASN A 335 12.23 -8.80 31.37
N PHE A 336 13.11 -8.31 30.49
CA PHE A 336 13.54 -6.91 30.50
C PHE A 336 12.39 -5.96 30.22
N ILE A 337 11.60 -6.21 29.16
CA ILE A 337 10.43 -5.39 28.81
C ILE A 337 9.48 -5.31 30.01
N ASN A 338 9.19 -6.45 30.64
CA ASN A 338 8.29 -6.51 31.79
C ASN A 338 8.82 -5.73 33.02
N LYS A 339 10.14 -5.70 33.22
CA LYS A 339 10.78 -5.04 34.36
C LYS A 339 11.01 -3.54 34.17
N ARG A 340 11.26 -3.09 32.93
CA ARG A 340 11.78 -1.74 32.64
C ARG A 340 10.84 -0.87 31.83
N MET A 341 9.84 -1.44 31.16
CA MET A 341 8.92 -0.69 30.33
C MET A 341 7.52 -0.64 30.97
N ASN A 342 6.77 0.41 30.66
CA ASN A 342 5.35 0.46 31.01
C ASN A 342 4.55 -0.39 30.03
N VAL A 343 4.44 -1.69 30.33
CA VAL A 343 3.79 -2.71 29.49
C VAL A 343 2.36 -2.32 29.12
N ARG A 344 1.64 -1.63 30.03
CA ARG A 344 0.27 -1.12 29.81
C ARG A 344 0.12 -0.09 28.69
N SER A 345 1.21 0.52 28.29
CA SER A 345 1.25 1.48 27.17
C SER A 345 1.89 0.90 25.92
N LEU A 346 2.39 -0.33 25.97
CA LEU A 346 3.14 -0.94 24.89
C LEU A 346 2.19 -1.65 23.91
N VAL A 347 2.43 -1.39 22.62
CA VAL A 347 1.89 -2.18 21.52
C VAL A 347 3.05 -2.97 20.93
N LEU A 348 2.95 -4.30 20.95
CA LEU A 348 4.00 -5.18 20.44
C LEU A 348 3.59 -5.73 19.07
N SER A 349 4.48 -5.61 18.08
CA SER A 349 4.29 -6.19 16.75
C SER A 349 5.44 -7.15 16.44
N LEU A 350 5.14 -8.43 16.33
CA LEU A 350 6.09 -9.49 16.01
C LEU A 350 5.94 -9.86 14.54
N HIS A 351 7.06 -9.93 13.81
CA HIS A 351 7.09 -10.43 12.45
C HIS A 351 7.97 -11.67 12.41
N LEU A 352 7.34 -12.84 12.30
CA LEU A 352 7.97 -14.14 12.27
C LEU A 352 8.10 -14.57 10.82
N GLU A 353 9.32 -14.77 10.34
CA GLU A 353 9.57 -15.20 8.97
C GLU A 353 10.27 -16.55 9.06
N PHE A 354 9.59 -17.59 8.59
CA PHE A 354 10.12 -18.94 8.57
C PHE A 354 10.54 -19.21 7.13
N SER A 355 11.85 -19.33 6.90
CA SER A 355 12.37 -19.76 5.60
C SER A 355 12.84 -21.21 5.74
N GLU A 356 12.40 -22.05 4.81
CA GLU A 356 12.97 -23.38 4.58
C GLU A 356 14.30 -23.28 3.80
N GLU A 357 14.52 -22.16 3.12
CA GLU A 357 15.67 -21.93 2.24
C GLU A 357 16.95 -21.52 2.99
N TRP A 358 17.51 -22.41 3.80
CA TRP A 358 18.90 -22.28 4.25
C TRP A 358 19.59 -23.64 4.31
N THR A 359 20.21 -24.06 3.19
CA THR A 359 21.54 -24.73 3.12
C THR A 359 21.78 -25.36 1.73
N VAL A 360 21.86 -24.55 0.66
CA VAL A 360 22.58 -25.00 -0.55
C VAL A 360 23.43 -23.87 -1.14
N GLY A 361 22.93 -22.63 -1.19
CA GLY A 361 23.62 -21.55 -1.93
C GLY A 361 24.77 -20.81 -1.23
N PHE A 362 25.03 -21.01 0.07
CA PHE A 362 26.05 -20.23 0.80
C PHE A 362 27.40 -20.96 1.01
N LEU A 363 27.49 -22.25 0.67
CA LEU A 363 28.72 -23.05 0.81
C LEU A 363 29.42 -23.37 -0.52
N GLU A 364 28.85 -23.02 -1.67
CA GLU A 364 29.46 -23.28 -3.00
C GLU A 364 30.77 -22.51 -3.25
N HIS A 365 31.23 -21.68 -2.31
CA HIS A 365 32.50 -20.93 -2.42
C HIS A 365 33.49 -21.14 -1.28
N THR A 366 33.33 -22.18 -0.46
CA THR A 366 34.40 -22.65 0.44
C THR A 366 35.10 -23.86 -0.19
N PRO A 367 36.26 -23.69 -0.85
CA PRO A 367 37.02 -24.82 -1.36
C PRO A 367 37.70 -25.55 -0.19
N HIS A 368 37.56 -26.88 -0.17
CA HIS A 368 38.31 -27.83 0.67
C HIS A 368 37.87 -28.05 2.14
N LEU A 369 36.59 -28.37 2.35
CA LEU A 369 36.25 -29.23 3.49
C LEU A 369 35.88 -30.61 2.94
N ASP A 370 36.59 -31.62 3.43
CA ASP A 370 36.52 -33.01 2.99
C ASP A 370 35.08 -33.56 3.05
N GLU A 371 34.76 -34.44 2.10
CA GLU A 371 33.48 -35.12 1.88
C GLU A 371 33.08 -36.04 3.06
N GLU A 372 32.87 -35.50 4.26
CA GLU A 372 32.11 -36.22 5.29
C GLU A 372 30.62 -36.14 4.94
N GLU A 373 29.99 -37.31 4.78
CA GLU A 373 28.58 -37.52 4.46
C GLU A 373 27.63 -36.52 5.15
N GLU A 374 27.22 -35.49 4.42
CA GLU A 374 26.09 -34.63 4.81
C GLU A 374 24.82 -35.49 4.78
N LYS A 375 24.48 -36.09 5.92
CA LYS A 375 23.17 -36.70 6.11
C LYS A 375 22.14 -35.57 6.02
N PRO A 376 21.19 -35.60 5.06
CA PRO A 376 20.13 -34.62 5.00
C PRO A 376 19.43 -34.61 6.36
N ILE A 377 19.44 -33.45 7.01
CA ILE A 377 18.74 -33.23 8.28
C ILE A 377 17.25 -33.22 7.94
N ASN A 378 16.66 -34.41 7.83
CA ASN A 378 15.25 -34.66 7.56
C ASN A 378 14.33 -34.28 8.75
N SER A 379 14.76 -33.39 9.65
CA SER A 379 13.89 -32.90 10.71
C SER A 379 12.93 -31.90 10.09
N LYS A 380 11.74 -32.39 9.72
CA LYS A 380 10.58 -31.55 9.39
C LYS A 380 10.46 -30.46 10.45
N LEU A 381 10.59 -29.20 10.04
CA LEU A 381 10.62 -28.07 10.95
C LEU A 381 9.26 -27.98 11.66
N ASP A 382 9.24 -28.07 12.99
CA ASP A 382 8.02 -27.88 13.79
C ASP A 382 7.70 -26.38 13.89
N ILE A 383 7.21 -25.82 12.78
CA ILE A 383 6.78 -24.42 12.67
C ILE A 383 5.66 -24.12 13.67
N PRO A 384 4.59 -24.94 13.80
CA PRO A 384 3.54 -24.69 14.79
C PRO A 384 4.06 -24.67 16.23
N GLY A 385 4.93 -25.60 16.60
CA GLY A 385 5.54 -25.63 17.93
C GLY A 385 6.43 -24.42 18.19
N THR A 386 7.24 -24.01 17.20
CA THR A 386 8.09 -22.82 17.30
C THR A 386 7.27 -21.54 17.43
N TYR A 387 6.25 -21.37 16.60
CA TYR A 387 5.30 -20.25 16.66
C TYR A 387 4.65 -20.17 18.04
N ARG A 388 4.07 -21.28 18.52
CA ARG A 388 3.42 -21.36 19.82
C ARG A 388 4.36 -20.94 20.93
N ARG A 389 5.58 -21.48 20.94
CA ARG A 389 6.59 -21.19 21.97
C ARG A 389 6.98 -19.71 22.01
N ILE A 390 7.09 -19.06 20.85
CA ILE A 390 7.36 -17.62 20.75
C ILE A 390 6.17 -16.81 21.26
N VAL A 391 4.96 -17.09 20.78
CA VAL A 391 3.77 -16.29 21.11
C VAL A 391 3.35 -16.48 22.57
N GLU A 392 3.32 -17.72 23.08
CA GLU A 392 2.95 -18.00 24.47
C GLU A 392 3.91 -17.32 25.46
N SER A 393 5.19 -17.22 25.13
CA SER A 393 6.13 -16.51 25.99
C SER A 393 5.81 -15.01 26.11
N VAL A 394 5.19 -14.39 25.10
CA VAL A 394 4.71 -12.99 25.16
C VAL A 394 3.62 -12.80 26.19
N ALA A 395 2.80 -13.83 26.47
CA ALA A 395 1.76 -13.78 27.50
C ALA A 395 2.33 -13.49 28.91
N ARG A 396 3.64 -13.63 29.10
CA ARG A 396 4.35 -13.22 30.33
C ARG A 396 4.38 -11.71 30.54
N LEU A 397 4.15 -10.91 29.50
CA LEU A 397 4.04 -9.45 29.56
C LEU A 397 2.65 -9.05 30.10
N LYS A 398 2.52 -8.95 31.42
CA LYS A 398 1.24 -8.65 32.06
C LYS A 398 0.77 -7.23 31.74
N GLY A 399 -0.44 -7.14 31.18
CA GLY A 399 -1.09 -5.87 30.86
C GLY A 399 -0.62 -5.25 29.54
N LEU A 400 -0.09 -6.04 28.60
CA LEU A 400 0.19 -5.55 27.25
C LEU A 400 -1.08 -4.98 26.63
N LYS A 401 -0.99 -3.78 26.02
CA LYS A 401 -2.18 -3.11 25.47
C LYS A 401 -2.72 -3.86 24.26
N ASP A 402 -1.84 -4.10 23.28
CA ASP A 402 -2.15 -4.78 22.03
C ASP A 402 -0.94 -5.63 21.59
N LEU A 403 -1.21 -6.81 21.03
CA LEU A 403 -0.23 -7.71 20.42
C LEU A 403 -0.64 -8.00 18.98
N PHE A 404 0.26 -7.74 18.05
CA PHE A 404 0.12 -8.10 16.63
C PHE A 404 1.20 -9.10 16.27
N VAL A 405 0.83 -10.25 15.72
CA VAL A 405 1.80 -11.25 15.24
C VAL A 405 1.55 -11.47 13.75
N HIS A 406 2.56 -11.15 12.95
CA HIS A 406 2.58 -11.37 11.51
C HIS A 406 3.50 -12.56 11.24
N ILE A 407 3.03 -13.49 10.41
CA ILE A 407 3.85 -14.61 9.93
C ILE A 407 4.08 -14.40 8.43
N GLY A 408 5.34 -14.27 8.02
CA GLY A 408 5.76 -14.26 6.62
C GLY A 408 6.16 -15.68 6.21
N MET A 409 5.25 -16.36 5.51
CA MET A 409 5.49 -17.62 4.78
C MET A 409 4.75 -17.51 3.43
N GLU A 410 5.09 -18.36 2.47
CA GLU A 410 4.22 -18.68 1.32
C GLU A 410 3.30 -19.83 1.80
N TRP A 411 1.98 -19.66 1.71
CA TRP A 411 1.00 -20.48 2.46
C TRP A 411 0.33 -21.52 1.53
N ASP A 412 0.28 -22.77 1.96
CA ASP A 412 -0.57 -23.86 1.42
C ASP A 412 -1.52 -24.42 2.50
N GLU A 413 -2.42 -25.34 2.13
CA GLU A 413 -3.65 -25.86 2.81
C GLU A 413 -3.64 -26.18 4.34
N GLU A 414 -2.49 -26.13 5.05
CA GLU A 414 -2.43 -26.17 6.53
C GLU A 414 -2.99 -24.88 7.21
N GLU A 415 -3.51 -23.97 6.39
CA GLU A 415 -4.10 -22.64 6.67
C GLU A 415 -5.16 -22.63 7.79
N ALA A 416 -6.08 -23.59 7.80
CA ALA A 416 -7.26 -23.52 8.68
C ALA A 416 -6.96 -23.82 10.16
N PHE A 417 -5.80 -24.39 10.48
CA PHE A 417 -5.41 -24.76 11.84
C PHE A 417 -4.74 -23.58 12.57
N LEU A 418 -3.84 -22.87 11.90
CA LEU A 418 -3.08 -21.78 12.50
C LEU A 418 -3.91 -20.49 12.64
N GLU A 419 -4.76 -20.14 11.67
CA GLU A 419 -5.69 -19.00 11.81
C GLU A 419 -6.61 -19.13 13.04
N ARG A 420 -7.12 -20.35 13.31
CA ARG A 420 -7.93 -20.62 14.51
C ARG A 420 -7.14 -20.47 15.81
N MET A 421 -5.82 -20.68 15.78
CA MET A 421 -4.92 -20.45 16.91
C MET A 421 -4.58 -18.96 17.12
N VAL A 422 -4.47 -18.17 16.04
CA VAL A 422 -4.05 -16.76 16.09
C VAL A 422 -5.19 -15.81 16.49
N MET A 423 -6.44 -16.13 16.12
CA MET A 423 -7.59 -15.22 16.27
C MET A 423 -8.46 -15.50 17.52
N GLY A 424 -8.06 -16.47 18.35
CA GLY A 424 -8.68 -16.67 19.67
C GLY A 424 -8.22 -15.60 20.66
N PRO A 425 -9.07 -15.13 21.60
CA PRO A 425 -8.62 -14.24 22.66
C PRO A 425 -7.54 -14.93 23.50
N ILE A 426 -6.36 -14.30 23.57
CA ILE A 426 -5.34 -14.65 24.57
C ILE A 426 -5.91 -14.19 25.92
N ILE A 427 -6.37 -15.15 26.75
CA ILE A 427 -6.87 -14.90 28.11
C ILE A 427 -5.69 -14.70 29.07
#